data_AF-A0A699WAE0-F1
#
_entry.id   AF-A0A699WAE0-F1
#
_cell.length_a   1.000
_cell.length_b   1.000
_cell.length_c   1.000
_cell.angle_alpha   90.00
_cell.angle_beta   90.00
_cell.angle_gamma   90.00
#
_symmetry.space_group_name_H-M   'P 1'
#
loop_
_entity.id
_entity.type
_entity.pdbx_description
1 polymer ?
#
loop_
_entity_poly.entity_id
_entity_poly.type
_entity_poly.pdbx_seq_one_letter_code
_entity_poly.pdbx_strand_id
1 'polypeptide(L)'
;SHNSRIGVRRTERAARECTYIDFLKCQSLPFKGTKGVASLSQWCERMESVFHISNCTAENQVKFATCTLHSVVLTWWNTHVQTVGHEATYDMSWKTLMKMMTDKYCPQNEIKKLERELWELKVKGIDLASYTQRF
;
A
#
# COMPACT_ATOMS: atom_id res chain seq x y z
N SER A 1 15.90 17.21 -56.67
CA SER A 1 16.41 17.79 -55.40
C SER A 1 15.55 17.27 -54.26
N HIS A 2 16.15 16.74 -53.19
CA HIS A 2 15.40 15.99 -52.16
C HIS A 2 14.68 16.90 -51.16
N ASN A 3 13.46 16.50 -50.82
CA ASN A 3 12.55 17.24 -49.94
C ASN A 3 12.83 16.87 -48.46
N SER A 4 13.69 17.63 -47.77
CA SER A 4 14.08 17.35 -46.38
C SER A 4 13.02 17.84 -45.38
N ARG A 5 11.98 17.02 -45.21
CA ARG A 5 10.96 17.20 -44.18
C ARG A 5 11.59 17.00 -42.80
N ILE A 6 11.84 18.10 -42.08
CA ILE A 6 12.41 18.06 -40.72
C ILE A 6 11.46 17.27 -39.81
N GLY A 7 11.86 16.04 -39.49
CA GLY A 7 11.15 15.20 -38.55
C GLY A 7 11.26 15.83 -37.16
N VAL A 8 10.15 16.40 -36.68
CA VAL A 8 10.01 16.78 -35.26
C VAL A 8 10.14 15.50 -34.45
N ARG A 9 11.34 15.26 -33.91
CA ARG A 9 11.53 14.26 -32.86
C ARG A 9 10.64 14.72 -31.71
N ARG A 10 9.53 13.99 -31.49
CA ARG A 10 8.83 14.07 -30.21
C ARG A 10 9.83 13.62 -29.16
N THR A 11 10.40 14.59 -28.43
CA THR A 11 11.08 14.28 -27.18
C THR A 11 10.03 13.65 -26.29
N GLU A 12 10.13 12.34 -26.14
CA GLU A 12 9.34 11.60 -25.16
C GLU A 12 9.63 12.26 -23.82
N ARG A 13 8.61 12.90 -23.24
CA ARG A 13 8.79 13.64 -22.00
C ARG A 13 9.10 12.60 -20.94
N ALA A 14 10.36 12.52 -20.51
CA ALA A 14 10.77 11.65 -19.44
C ALA A 14 9.77 11.81 -18.29
N ALA A 15 9.16 10.70 -17.86
CA ALA A 15 8.16 10.74 -16.80
C ALA A 15 8.82 11.35 -15.57
N ARG A 16 8.30 12.49 -15.11
CA ARG A 16 8.85 13.17 -13.94
C ARG A 16 8.68 12.24 -12.73
N GLU A 17 9.78 11.89 -12.10
CA GLU A 17 9.80 11.09 -10.89
C GLU A 17 9.06 11.79 -9.74
N CYS A 18 8.41 10.98 -8.89
CA CYS A 18 7.74 11.48 -7.69
C CYS A 18 8.74 12.14 -6.74
N THR A 19 8.53 13.42 -6.43
CA THR A 19 9.22 14.06 -5.29
C THR A 19 8.44 13.82 -4.00
N TYR A 20 9.11 13.89 -2.85
CA TYR A 20 8.45 13.83 -1.54
C TYR A 20 7.32 14.88 -1.38
N ILE A 21 7.48 16.06 -2.00
CA ILE A 21 6.45 17.11 -2.01
C ILE A 21 5.22 16.71 -2.84
N ASP A 22 5.41 15.96 -3.92
CA ASP A 22 4.29 15.47 -4.73
C ASP A 22 3.57 14.31 -4.01
N PHE A 23 4.30 13.45 -3.31
CA PHE A 23 3.72 12.43 -2.42
C PHE A 23 2.87 13.05 -1.30
N LEU A 24 3.35 14.08 -0.60
CA LEU A 24 2.60 14.74 0.48
C LEU A 24 1.28 15.36 0.00
N LYS A 25 1.21 15.86 -1.23
CA LYS A 25 -0.05 16.40 -1.82
C LYS A 25 -1.14 15.33 -1.97
N CYS A 26 -0.80 14.05 -2.03
CA CYS A 26 -1.78 12.96 -2.15
C CYS A 26 -2.58 12.70 -0.85
N GLN A 27 -2.27 13.41 0.25
CA GLN A 27 -2.93 13.26 1.56
C GLN A 27 -3.04 11.79 1.97
N SER A 28 -1.88 11.15 2.09
CA SER A 28 -1.73 9.76 2.52
C SER A 28 -2.38 9.52 3.87
N LEU A 29 -3.20 8.46 3.96
CA LEU A 29 -3.87 8.07 5.20
C LEU A 29 -2.85 7.63 6.26
N PRO A 30 -2.85 8.17 7.50
CA PRO A 30 -1.90 7.76 8.52
C PRO A 30 -2.28 6.40 9.14
N PHE A 31 -1.32 5.47 9.22
CA PHE A 31 -1.53 4.16 9.82
C PHE A 31 -1.09 4.13 11.30
N LYS A 32 -2.02 3.74 12.19
CA LYS A 32 -1.84 3.74 13.65
C LYS A 32 -1.76 2.36 14.30
N GLY A 33 -1.95 1.27 13.54
CA GLY A 33 -1.84 -0.11 14.03
C GLY A 33 -2.97 -0.63 14.92
N THR A 34 -4.05 0.15 15.13
CA THR A 34 -5.09 -0.15 16.13
C THR A 34 -6.40 -0.74 15.56
N LYS A 35 -6.48 -0.98 14.25
CA LYS A 35 -7.73 -1.39 13.56
C LYS A 35 -7.58 -2.71 12.76
N GLY A 36 -6.63 -3.56 13.15
CA GLY A 36 -6.43 -4.90 12.59
C GLY A 36 -6.22 -4.95 11.08
N VAL A 37 -6.41 -6.15 10.52
CA VAL A 37 -6.11 -6.50 9.11
C VAL A 37 -6.69 -5.50 8.11
N ALA A 38 -7.99 -5.19 8.21
CA ALA A 38 -8.67 -4.31 7.26
C ALA A 38 -8.05 -2.91 7.16
N SER A 39 -7.53 -2.38 8.27
CA SER A 39 -6.86 -1.07 8.28
C SER A 39 -5.47 -1.08 7.67
N LEU A 40 -4.75 -2.21 7.76
CA LEU A 40 -3.47 -2.37 7.08
C LEU A 40 -3.69 -2.54 5.57
N SER A 41 -4.69 -3.33 5.16
CA SER A 41 -5.09 -3.48 3.75
C SER A 41 -5.45 -2.14 3.11
N GLN A 42 -6.34 -1.36 3.74
CA GLN A 42 -6.74 -0.05 3.24
C GLN A 42 -5.56 0.94 3.12
N TRP A 43 -4.61 0.89 4.07
CA TRP A 43 -3.40 1.69 3.99
C TRP A 43 -2.48 1.25 2.84
N CYS A 44 -2.28 -0.06 2.68
CA CYS A 44 -1.48 -0.64 1.60
C CYS A 44 -2.01 -0.26 0.22
N GLU A 45 -3.30 -0.51 -0.05
CA GLU A 45 -3.98 -0.17 -1.30
C GLU A 45 -3.87 1.33 -1.61
N ARG A 46 -3.99 2.19 -0.58
CA ARG A 46 -3.83 3.64 -0.73
C ARG A 46 -2.39 4.02 -1.06
N MET A 47 -1.38 3.40 -0.45
CA MET A 47 0.04 3.69 -0.76
C MET A 47 0.40 3.23 -2.17
N GLU A 48 -0.04 2.03 -2.57
CA GLU A 48 0.20 1.50 -3.92
C GLU A 48 -0.46 2.36 -5.01
N SER A 49 -1.69 2.83 -4.77
CA SER A 49 -2.35 3.81 -5.63
C SER A 49 -1.56 5.12 -5.74
N VAL A 50 -1.07 5.66 -4.62
CA VAL A 50 -0.25 6.89 -4.62
C VAL A 50 1.08 6.67 -5.35
N PHE A 51 1.76 5.55 -5.15
CA PHE A 51 3.00 5.22 -5.86
C PHE A 51 2.79 5.15 -7.37
N HIS A 52 1.70 4.51 -7.81
CA HIS A 52 1.36 4.40 -9.22
C HIS A 52 1.03 5.78 -9.84
N ILE A 53 0.12 6.54 -9.24
CA ILE A 53 -0.33 7.85 -9.78
C ILE A 53 0.82 8.88 -9.81
N SER A 54 1.73 8.82 -8.84
CA SER A 54 2.85 9.77 -8.74
C SER A 54 4.11 9.37 -9.51
N ASN A 55 4.18 8.16 -10.09
CA ASN A 55 5.42 7.55 -10.61
C ASN A 55 6.52 7.49 -9.54
N CYS A 56 6.20 6.92 -8.37
CA CYS A 56 7.16 6.74 -7.29
C CYS A 56 8.08 5.53 -7.55
N THR A 57 9.38 5.82 -7.70
CA THR A 57 10.43 4.80 -7.88
C THR A 57 10.50 3.87 -6.67
N ALA A 58 10.83 2.60 -6.89
CA ALA A 58 10.86 1.57 -5.83
C ALA A 58 11.74 1.97 -4.63
N GLU A 59 12.87 2.64 -4.91
CA GLU A 59 13.83 3.16 -3.92
C GLU A 59 13.26 4.22 -2.97
N ASN A 60 12.17 4.88 -3.35
CA ASN A 60 11.51 5.93 -2.57
C ASN A 60 10.24 5.45 -1.87
N GLN A 61 9.66 4.31 -2.27
CA GLN A 61 8.37 3.83 -1.75
C GLN A 61 8.39 3.62 -0.23
N VAL A 62 9.40 2.92 0.31
CA VAL A 62 9.55 2.71 1.76
C VAL A 62 9.83 4.02 2.48
N LYS A 63 10.72 4.87 1.95
CA LYS A 63 11.07 6.19 2.51
C LYS A 63 9.84 7.10 2.63
N PHE A 64 8.97 7.11 1.62
CA PHE A 64 7.79 7.97 1.59
C PHE A 64 6.63 7.39 2.41
N ALA A 65 6.29 6.11 2.27
CA ALA A 65 5.19 5.53 3.04
C ALA A 65 5.47 5.48 4.55
N THR A 66 6.73 5.32 4.98
CA THR A 66 7.08 5.28 6.41
C THR A 66 6.86 6.62 7.12
N CYS A 67 6.83 7.75 6.40
CA CYS A 67 6.43 9.05 6.97
C CYS A 67 4.95 9.12 7.37
N THR A 68 4.14 8.14 6.93
CA THR A 68 2.69 8.05 7.20
C THR A 68 2.37 7.10 8.37
N LEU A 69 3.41 6.53 9.01
CA LEU A 69 3.27 5.71 10.21
C LEU A 69 3.12 6.61 11.43
N HIS A 70 2.19 6.27 12.33
CA HIS A 70 1.92 7.02 13.54
C HIS A 70 1.79 6.11 14.76
N SER A 71 1.88 6.70 15.96
CA SER A 71 1.67 6.02 17.24
C SER A 71 2.60 4.79 17.38
N VAL A 72 2.08 3.68 17.91
CA VAL A 72 2.82 2.42 18.16
C VAL A 72 3.55 1.88 16.92
N VAL A 73 3.06 2.17 15.71
CA VAL A 73 3.69 1.71 14.47
C VAL A 73 4.94 2.52 14.14
N LEU A 74 4.89 3.84 14.34
CA LEU A 74 6.05 4.71 14.20
C LEU A 74 7.13 4.36 15.24
N THR A 75 6.73 4.10 16.49
CA THR A 75 7.65 3.65 17.54
C THR A 75 8.35 2.35 17.13
N TRP A 76 7.61 1.35 16.66
CA TRP A 76 8.19 0.10 16.18
C TRP A 76 9.12 0.30 14.97
N TRP A 77 8.72 1.12 13.98
CA TRP A 77 9.54 1.39 12.81
C TRP A 77 10.87 2.04 13.20
N ASN A 78 10.84 3.03 14.09
CA ASN A 78 12.05 3.68 14.59
C ASN A 78 12.98 2.70 15.33
N THR A 79 12.42 1.78 16.13
CA THR A 79 13.21 0.70 16.75
C THR A 79 13.83 -0.24 15.70
N HIS A 80 13.10 -0.55 14.61
CA HIS A 80 13.65 -1.36 13.52
C HIS A 80 14.82 -0.65 12.81
N VAL A 81 14.66 0.62 12.43
CA VAL A 81 15.73 1.46 11.85
C VAL A 81 16.96 1.51 12.75
N GLN A 82 16.77 1.66 14.08
CA GLN A 82 17.87 1.65 15.05
C GLN A 82 18.58 0.30 15.16
N THR A 83 17.85 -0.81 14.99
CA THR A 83 18.40 -2.17 15.15
C THR A 83 19.12 -2.68 13.90
N VAL A 84 18.58 -2.37 12.72
CA VAL A 84 19.09 -2.86 11.42
C VAL A 84 20.02 -1.85 10.74
N GLY A 85 19.94 -0.57 11.11
CA GLY A 85 20.69 0.52 10.48
C GLY A 85 19.93 1.18 9.34
N HIS A 86 20.20 2.46 9.13
CA HIS A 86 19.43 3.32 8.20
C HIS A 86 19.50 2.84 6.75
N GLU A 87 20.69 2.55 6.23
CA GLU A 87 20.89 2.10 4.83
C GLU A 87 20.13 0.80 4.56
N ALA A 88 20.48 -0.28 5.25
CA ALA A 88 19.83 -1.58 5.12
C ALA A 88 18.30 -1.57 5.34
N THR A 89 17.80 -0.63 6.17
CA THR A 89 16.36 -0.46 6.39
C THR A 89 15.67 0.22 5.19
N TYR A 90 16.28 1.24 4.59
CA TYR A 90 15.65 2.00 3.50
C TYR A 90 15.96 1.44 2.09
N ASP A 91 16.90 0.49 1.98
CA ASP A 91 17.15 -0.29 0.77
C ASP A 91 16.17 -1.47 0.60
N MET A 92 15.31 -1.75 1.60
CA MET A 92 14.33 -2.84 1.51
C MET A 92 13.20 -2.51 0.53
N SER A 93 12.67 -3.54 -0.14
CA SER A 93 11.50 -3.37 -1.01
C SER A 93 10.20 -3.08 -0.23
N TRP A 94 9.25 -2.40 -0.87
CA TRP A 94 7.87 -2.24 -0.36
C TRP A 94 7.24 -3.58 0.06
N LYS A 95 7.46 -4.64 -0.74
CA LYS A 95 7.00 -6.01 -0.44
C LYS A 95 7.57 -6.56 0.87
N THR A 96 8.83 -6.24 1.18
CA THR A 96 9.49 -6.63 2.44
C THR A 96 8.83 -5.93 3.63
N LEU A 97 8.63 -4.61 3.54
CA LEU A 97 7.93 -3.82 4.55
C LEU A 97 6.50 -4.36 4.79
N MET A 98 5.74 -4.61 3.72
CA MET A 98 4.37 -5.12 3.83
C MET A 98 4.30 -6.50 4.47
N LYS A 99 5.28 -7.38 4.21
CA LYS A 99 5.39 -8.65 4.92
C LYS A 99 5.59 -8.42 6.42
N MET A 100 6.57 -7.60 6.82
CA MET A 100 6.85 -7.31 8.24
C MET A 100 5.64 -6.66 8.96
N MET A 101 4.94 -5.77 8.27
CA MET A 101 3.73 -5.13 8.78
C MET A 101 2.59 -6.13 8.98
N THR A 102 2.43 -7.08 8.05
CA THR A 102 1.44 -8.16 8.15
C THR A 102 1.79 -9.12 9.29
N ASP A 103 3.04 -9.60 9.35
CA ASP A 103 3.52 -10.51 10.39
C ASP A 103 3.34 -9.91 11.80
N LYS A 104 3.41 -8.58 11.94
CA LYS A 104 3.27 -7.86 13.22
C LYS A 104 1.85 -7.43 13.58
N TYR A 105 1.06 -6.95 12.62
CA TYR A 105 -0.25 -6.32 12.87
C TYR A 105 -1.46 -7.11 12.32
N CYS A 106 -1.24 -8.22 11.63
CA CYS A 106 -2.27 -9.14 11.15
C CYS A 106 -2.08 -10.55 11.76
N PRO A 107 -2.27 -10.72 13.07
CA PRO A 107 -2.01 -12.00 13.72
C PRO A 107 -2.99 -13.08 13.21
N GLN A 108 -2.49 -14.31 13.05
CA GLN A 108 -3.26 -15.40 12.40
C GLN A 108 -4.61 -15.72 13.07
N ASN A 109 -4.78 -15.41 14.36
CA ASN A 109 -6.04 -15.60 15.07
C ASN A 109 -7.14 -14.65 14.56
N GLU A 110 -6.80 -13.40 14.18
CA GLU A 110 -7.74 -12.47 13.55
C GLU A 110 -8.09 -12.91 12.12
N ILE A 111 -7.10 -13.35 11.33
CA ILE A 111 -7.35 -13.90 9.98
C ILE A 111 -8.31 -15.10 10.08
N LYS A 112 -8.04 -16.06 10.96
CA LYS A 112 -8.92 -17.22 11.22
C LYS A 112 -10.29 -16.82 11.77
N LYS A 113 -10.41 -15.69 12.47
CA LYS A 113 -11.71 -15.15 12.93
C LYS A 113 -12.52 -14.62 11.75
N LEU A 114 -11.90 -13.82 10.89
CA LEU A 114 -12.52 -13.31 9.65
C LEU A 114 -12.90 -14.44 8.69
N GLU A 115 -12.07 -15.48 8.56
CA GLU A 115 -12.40 -16.69 7.78
C GLU A 115 -13.65 -17.40 8.31
N ARG A 116 -13.79 -17.54 9.64
CA ARG A 116 -14.99 -18.14 10.25
C ARG A 116 -16.22 -17.24 10.10
N GLU A 117 -16.08 -15.93 10.30
CA GLU A 117 -17.17 -14.96 10.11
C GLU A 117 -17.66 -14.99 8.65
N LEU A 118 -16.75 -15.02 7.68
CA LEU A 118 -17.08 -15.17 6.26
C LEU A 118 -17.74 -16.53 5.95
N TRP A 119 -17.28 -17.61 6.57
CA TRP A 119 -17.90 -18.94 6.43
C TRP A 119 -19.31 -18.95 7.00
N GLU A 120 -19.52 -18.42 8.21
CA GLU A 120 -20.85 -18.29 8.80
C GLU A 120 -21.78 -17.42 7.96
N LEU A 121 -21.29 -16.31 7.41
CA LEU A 121 -22.07 -15.44 6.51
C LEU A 121 -22.47 -16.17 5.22
N LYS A 122 -21.58 -16.99 4.63
CA LYS A 122 -21.92 -17.83 3.47
C LYS A 122 -22.96 -18.90 3.82
N VAL A 123 -22.79 -19.59 4.96
CA VAL A 123 -23.70 -20.65 5.42
C VAL A 123 -25.08 -20.09 5.80
N LYS A 124 -25.15 -18.86 6.34
CA LYS A 124 -26.39 -18.17 6.71
C LYS A 124 -26.99 -17.33 5.56
N GLY A 125 -26.31 -17.22 4.42
CA GLY A 125 -26.52 -16.16 3.43
C GLY A 125 -26.73 -16.61 1.98
N ILE A 126 -27.01 -17.90 1.75
CA ILE A 126 -27.69 -18.43 0.57
C ILE A 126 -28.43 -19.70 1.04
N ASP A 127 -29.73 -19.95 0.86
CA ASP A 127 -30.94 -19.13 0.63
C ASP A 127 -30.89 -17.77 -0.11
N LEU A 128 -30.64 -17.83 -1.42
CA LEU A 128 -31.19 -16.87 -2.40
C LEU A 128 -32.50 -17.41 -3.02
N ALA A 129 -32.73 -18.73 -2.90
CA ALA A 129 -33.83 -19.47 -3.50
C ALA A 129 -35.21 -19.04 -2.96
N SER A 130 -35.38 -18.92 -1.65
CA SER A 130 -36.67 -18.51 -1.05
C SER A 130 -36.99 -17.04 -1.30
N TYR A 131 -35.97 -16.21 -1.59
CA TYR A 131 -36.19 -14.80 -1.95
C TYR A 131 -36.79 -14.69 -3.36
N THR A 132 -36.30 -15.47 -4.33
CA THR A 132 -36.88 -15.60 -5.68
C THR A 132 -38.14 -16.48 -5.75
N GLN A 133 -38.63 -17.01 -4.62
CA GLN A 133 -39.88 -17.77 -4.57
C GLN A 133 -41.02 -16.99 -3.87
N ARG A 134 -40.74 -15.76 -3.42
CA ARG A 134 -41.72 -14.84 -2.82
C ARG A 134 -42.08 -13.64 -3.71
N PHE A 135 -41.40 -13.45 -4.83
CA PHE A 135 -41.60 -12.42 -5.84
C PHE A 135 -41.42 -13.01 -7.24
#